data_AF-A0AAD1SA95-F1
#
_entry.id   AF-A0AAD1SA95-F1
#
_cell.length_a   1.000
_cell.length_b   1.000
_cell.length_c   1.000
_cell.angle_alpha   90.00
_cell.angle_beta   90.00
_cell.angle_gamma   90.00
#
_symmetry.space_group_name_H-M   'P 1'
#
loop_
_entity.id
_entity.type
_entity.pdbx_description
1 polymer ?
#
loop_
_entity_poly.entity_id
_entity_poly.type
_entity_poly.pdbx_seq_one_letter_code
_entity_poly.pdbx_strand_id
1 'polypeptide(L)'
;MGNWTELLTRLGSGSTIEHSYQRLLATETQHWQNVLQRLVAIVQYLGKQCLAFRGSSDTLFSENNGNYLKLVEMMATFDSVMQSHLKKIQNSEIHQHYLGKDIQNELIGLISKEIQRRILRLLKDAKYFSIILDCTPDITLVEQMTMVFRFVSVKQGDSPTANPEIHIEERFLGFLPVHNSSGEGLTEAILNVLEMLKIPLSDMRGQGYDNGSNMKGKHLGV
;
A
#
# COMPACT_ATOMS: atom_id res chain seq x y z
N MET A 1 16.46 50.25 30.77
CA MET A 1 15.24 49.62 30.24
C MET A 1 15.66 48.69 29.11
N GLY A 2 15.89 47.40 29.24
CA GLY A 2 15.62 46.42 30.28
C GLY A 2 15.16 45.18 29.52
N ASN A 3 16.09 44.26 29.23
CA ASN A 3 15.99 43.05 28.37
C ASN A 3 14.60 42.35 28.32
N TRP A 4 13.82 42.45 29.40
CA TRP A 4 12.46 41.93 29.53
C TRP A 4 11.41 42.61 28.62
N THR A 5 11.47 43.93 28.40
CA THR A 5 10.53 44.62 27.50
C THR A 5 10.78 44.26 26.03
N GLU A 6 12.05 44.03 25.67
CA GLU A 6 12.42 43.53 24.34
C GLU A 6 11.93 42.09 24.15
N LEU A 7 12.16 41.21 25.12
CA LEU A 7 11.66 39.83 25.10
C LEU A 7 10.14 39.78 24.94
N LEU A 8 9.40 40.60 25.69
CA LEU A 8 7.93 40.63 25.63
C LEU A 8 7.42 41.15 24.28
N THR A 9 8.11 42.11 23.68
CA THR A 9 7.83 42.58 22.32
C THR A 9 8.09 41.47 21.30
N ARG A 10 9.22 40.76 21.40
CA ARG A 10 9.58 39.64 20.50
C ARG A 10 8.66 38.43 20.66
N LEU A 11 8.14 38.18 21.86
CA LEU A 11 7.10 37.16 22.12
C LEU A 11 5.79 37.55 21.43
N GLY A 12 5.34 38.80 21.58
CA GLY A 12 4.13 39.30 20.94
C GLY A 12 4.20 39.35 19.41
N SER A 13 5.40 39.56 18.85
CA SER A 13 5.63 39.62 17.39
C SER A 13 6.11 38.30 16.77
N GLY A 14 6.19 37.20 17.54
CA GLY A 14 6.70 35.90 17.05
C GLY A 14 8.13 35.99 16.49
N SER A 15 8.95 36.89 17.02
CA SER A 15 10.32 37.18 16.58
C SER A 15 11.37 36.59 17.52
N THR A 16 10.97 35.60 18.32
CA THR A 16 11.87 34.83 19.18
C THR A 16 12.64 33.79 18.36
N ILE A 17 13.80 33.40 18.86
CA ILE A 17 14.62 32.33 18.27
C ILE A 17 13.80 31.04 18.16
N GLU A 18 13.04 30.70 19.20
CA GLU A 18 12.15 29.54 19.22
C GLU A 18 11.12 29.58 18.08
N HIS A 19 10.44 30.71 17.89
CA HIS A 19 9.46 30.86 16.82
C HIS A 19 10.10 30.74 15.42
N SER A 20 11.35 31.20 15.26
CA SER A 20 12.10 31.01 14.01
C SER A 20 12.47 29.54 13.76
N TYR A 21 12.86 28.79 14.78
CA TYR A 21 13.12 27.36 14.68
C TYR A 21 11.84 26.57 14.36
N GLN A 22 10.73 26.89 15.02
CA GLN A 22 9.44 26.25 14.74
C GLN A 22 8.97 26.48 13.30
N ARG A 23 9.14 27.69 12.77
CA ARG A 23 8.85 27.98 11.34
C ARG A 23 9.73 27.16 10.40
N LEU A 24 11.01 27.01 10.71
CA LEU A 24 11.92 26.19 9.89
C LEU A 24 11.50 24.71 9.90
N LEU A 25 11.19 24.16 11.07
CA LEU A 25 10.70 22.78 11.22
C LEU A 25 9.39 22.56 10.47
N ALA A 26 8.45 23.50 10.56
CA ALA A 26 7.19 23.44 9.83
C ALA A 26 7.41 23.45 8.31
N THR A 27 8.34 24.28 7.83
CA THR A 27 8.68 24.37 6.40
C THR A 27 9.31 23.07 5.90
N GLU A 28 10.24 22.48 6.66
CA GLU A 28 10.84 21.18 6.32
C GLU A 28 9.80 20.05 6.36
N THR A 29 8.92 20.05 7.36
CA THR A 29 7.82 19.07 7.45
C THR A 29 6.92 19.16 6.22
N GLN A 30 6.54 20.37 5.82
CA GLN A 30 5.71 20.60 4.64
C GLN A 30 6.43 20.16 3.35
N HIS A 31 7.73 20.43 3.24
CA HIS A 31 8.55 19.96 2.11
C HIS A 31 8.51 18.44 2.00
N TRP A 32 8.77 17.71 3.08
CA TRP A 32 8.77 16.24 3.06
C TRP A 32 7.38 15.64 2.82
N GLN A 33 6.32 16.23 3.40
CA GLN A 33 4.94 15.81 3.10
C GLN A 33 4.63 15.96 1.62
N ASN A 34 5.03 17.08 1.01
CA ASN A 34 4.82 17.33 -0.41
C ASN A 34 5.61 16.34 -1.28
N VAL A 35 6.87 16.04 -0.95
CA VAL A 35 7.67 15.03 -1.65
C VAL A 35 7.02 13.65 -1.53
N LEU A 36 6.71 13.20 -0.32
CA LEU A 36 6.13 11.87 -0.08
C LEU A 36 4.79 11.68 -0.78
N GLN A 37 3.93 12.71 -0.83
CA GLN A 37 2.67 12.67 -1.56
C GLN A 37 2.87 12.31 -3.04
N ARG A 38 3.92 12.86 -3.66
CA ARG A 38 4.25 12.61 -5.07
C ARG A 38 4.85 11.22 -5.27
N LEU A 39 5.72 10.78 -4.36
CA LEU A 39 6.27 9.41 -4.38
C LEU A 39 5.16 8.36 -4.26
N VAL A 40 4.21 8.57 -3.35
CA VAL A 40 3.02 7.71 -3.21
C VAL A 40 2.20 7.68 -4.50
N ALA A 41 2.00 8.82 -5.15
CA ALA A 41 1.29 8.89 -6.43
C ALA A 41 2.00 8.10 -7.54
N ILE A 42 3.35 8.18 -7.61
CA ILE A 42 4.16 7.40 -8.54
C ILE A 42 4.01 5.90 -8.27
N VAL A 43 4.11 5.47 -7.00
CA VAL A 43 3.93 4.06 -6.62
C VAL A 43 2.54 3.55 -7.01
N GLN A 44 1.49 4.33 -6.74
CA GLN A 44 0.12 4.00 -7.13
C GLN A 44 -0.04 3.90 -8.65
N TYR A 45 0.57 4.81 -9.42
CA TYR A 45 0.53 4.77 -10.87
C TYR A 45 1.18 3.50 -11.41
N LEU A 46 2.41 3.21 -11.00
CA LEU A 46 3.13 2.01 -11.43
C LEU A 46 2.38 0.72 -11.06
N GLY A 47 1.85 0.65 -9.84
CA GLY A 47 1.05 -0.48 -9.37
C GLY A 47 -0.22 -0.68 -10.20
N LYS A 48 -0.97 0.40 -10.49
CA LYS A 48 -2.20 0.33 -11.30
C LYS A 48 -1.97 -0.10 -12.74
N GLN A 49 -0.81 0.25 -13.30
CA GLN A 49 -0.43 -0.10 -14.67
C GLN A 49 0.38 -1.41 -14.76
N CYS A 50 0.60 -2.10 -13.63
CA CYS A 50 1.45 -3.30 -13.54
C CYS A 50 2.87 -3.09 -14.13
N LEU A 51 3.42 -1.89 -13.98
CA LEU A 51 4.75 -1.54 -14.48
C LEU A 51 5.84 -1.91 -13.48
N ALA A 52 6.97 -2.39 -13.98
CA ALA A 52 8.15 -2.66 -13.17
C ALA A 52 8.64 -1.37 -12.49
N PHE A 53 9.02 -1.47 -11.22
CA PHE A 53 9.45 -0.31 -10.43
C PHE A 53 10.94 0.01 -10.62
N ARG A 54 11.76 -1.05 -10.72
CA ARG A 54 13.22 -0.99 -10.67
C ARG A 54 13.83 -1.29 -12.04
N GLY A 55 15.03 -0.76 -12.24
CA GLY A 55 15.92 -1.14 -13.33
C GLY A 55 17.20 -1.72 -12.78
N SER A 56 18.21 -1.82 -13.64
CA SER A 56 19.54 -2.33 -13.26
C SER A 56 20.36 -1.36 -12.42
N SER A 57 19.92 -0.10 -12.32
CA SER A 57 20.54 0.95 -11.52
C SER A 57 19.56 1.52 -10.49
N ASP A 58 20.07 1.96 -9.36
CA ASP A 58 19.35 2.72 -8.33
C ASP A 58 19.80 4.19 -8.27
N THR A 59 20.61 4.62 -9.24
CA THR A 59 21.18 5.98 -9.31
C THR A 59 20.30 6.91 -10.15
N LEU A 60 19.97 8.08 -9.60
CA LEU A 60 19.27 9.15 -10.31
C LEU A 60 19.98 9.55 -11.60
N PHE A 61 19.20 9.84 -12.63
CA PHE A 61 19.60 10.23 -13.99
C PHE A 61 20.41 9.21 -14.78
N SER A 62 20.67 8.02 -14.23
CA SER A 62 21.27 6.95 -15.03
C SER A 62 20.24 6.36 -16.01
N GLU A 63 20.73 5.82 -17.13
CA GLU A 63 19.88 5.35 -18.22
C GLU A 63 18.87 4.27 -17.77
N ASN A 64 19.34 3.31 -16.96
CA ASN A 64 18.58 2.12 -16.56
C ASN A 64 18.13 2.15 -15.10
N ASN A 65 17.71 3.30 -14.57
CA ASN A 65 17.33 3.44 -13.16
C ASN A 65 15.88 3.08 -12.80
N GLY A 66 15.17 2.44 -13.73
CA GLY A 66 13.82 1.94 -13.53
C GLY A 66 12.74 3.00 -13.59
N ASN A 67 11.49 2.55 -13.76
CA ASN A 67 10.37 3.47 -13.98
C ASN A 67 10.08 4.37 -12.78
N TYR A 68 10.39 3.93 -11.55
CA TYR A 68 10.18 4.77 -10.36
C TYR A 68 11.03 6.03 -10.40
N LEU A 69 12.35 5.90 -10.60
CA LEU A 69 13.24 7.05 -10.67
C LEU A 69 13.02 7.86 -11.96
N LYS A 70 12.71 7.21 -13.09
CA LYS A 70 12.32 7.93 -14.32
C LYS A 70 11.07 8.78 -14.14
N LEU A 71 10.06 8.31 -13.41
CA LEU A 71 8.88 9.11 -13.11
C LEU A 71 9.19 10.26 -12.14
N VAL A 72 10.09 10.06 -11.18
CA VAL A 72 10.59 11.14 -10.31
C VAL A 72 11.29 12.23 -11.13
N GLU A 73 12.18 11.84 -12.04
CA GLU A 73 12.87 12.74 -12.97
C GLU A 73 11.88 13.50 -13.86
N MET A 74 10.93 12.79 -14.46
CA MET A 74 9.88 13.40 -15.29
C MET A 74 9.04 14.38 -14.47
N MET A 75 8.64 14.02 -13.25
CA MET A 75 7.84 14.91 -12.41
C MET A 75 8.58 16.20 -12.06
N ALA A 76 9.89 16.13 -11.82
CA ALA A 76 10.73 17.30 -11.58
C ALA A 76 10.84 18.28 -12.77
N THR A 77 10.42 17.89 -13.97
CA THR A 77 10.36 18.82 -15.12
C THR A 77 9.18 19.79 -15.02
N PHE A 78 8.10 19.43 -14.33
CA PHE A 78 6.88 20.22 -14.23
C PHE A 78 6.52 20.65 -12.80
N ASP A 79 6.95 19.89 -11.79
CA ASP A 79 6.64 20.14 -10.39
C ASP A 79 7.80 20.82 -9.67
N SER A 80 7.57 22.04 -9.16
CA SER A 80 8.60 22.85 -8.51
C SER A 80 9.15 22.24 -7.23
N VAL A 81 8.34 21.46 -6.50
CA VAL A 81 8.78 20.76 -5.28
C VAL A 81 9.79 19.68 -5.64
N MET A 82 9.46 18.82 -6.60
CA MET A 82 10.37 17.77 -7.06
C MET A 82 11.59 18.36 -7.75
N GLN A 83 11.44 19.43 -8.52
CA GLN A 83 12.58 20.11 -9.13
C GLN A 83 13.55 20.63 -8.07
N SER A 84 13.05 21.34 -7.05
CA SER A 84 13.89 21.82 -5.95
C SER A 84 14.50 20.65 -5.18
N HIS A 85 13.74 19.58 -4.95
CA HIS A 85 14.21 18.42 -4.24
C HIS A 85 15.37 17.73 -4.98
N LEU A 86 15.26 17.48 -6.29
CA LEU A 86 16.33 16.88 -7.08
C LEU A 86 17.56 17.78 -7.18
N LYS A 87 17.39 19.10 -7.27
CA LYS A 87 18.52 20.05 -7.23
C LYS A 87 19.30 19.94 -5.92
N LYS A 88 18.61 19.87 -4.77
CA LYS A 88 19.26 19.67 -3.46
C LYS A 88 20.08 18.37 -3.43
N ILE A 89 19.59 17.29 -4.05
CA ILE A 89 20.32 16.02 -4.16
C ILE A 89 21.56 16.18 -5.04
N GLN A 90 21.42 16.77 -6.23
CA GLN A 90 22.51 16.97 -7.19
C GLN A 90 23.62 17.86 -6.62
N ASN A 91 23.25 18.89 -5.85
CA ASN A 91 24.17 19.79 -5.16
C ASN A 91 24.78 19.18 -3.88
N SER A 92 24.41 17.94 -3.51
CA SER A 92 24.81 17.29 -2.25
C SER A 92 24.41 18.08 -1.00
N GLU A 93 23.33 18.86 -1.06
CA GLU A 93 22.77 19.61 0.08
C GLU A 93 21.99 18.70 1.03
N ILE A 94 21.47 17.57 0.52
CA ILE A 94 20.76 16.57 1.30
C ILE A 94 21.30 15.17 1.01
N HIS A 95 21.48 14.37 2.07
CA HIS A 95 21.89 12.97 1.97
C HIS A 95 20.70 12.01 2.04
N GLN A 96 19.70 12.35 2.85
CA GLN A 96 18.47 11.57 2.98
C GLN A 96 17.42 12.16 2.06
N HIS A 97 17.04 11.42 1.02
CA HIS A 97 16.15 11.93 -0.03
C HIS A 97 14.94 11.03 -0.33
N TYR A 98 14.78 9.89 0.37
CA TYR A 98 13.59 9.03 0.27
C TYR A 98 13.29 8.43 -1.13
N LEU A 99 14.26 8.47 -2.05
CA LEU A 99 14.12 7.87 -3.39
C LEU A 99 14.74 6.46 -3.48
N GLY A 100 15.39 6.02 -2.41
CA GLY A 100 16.04 4.71 -2.35
C GLY A 100 15.06 3.55 -2.40
N LYS A 101 15.58 2.38 -2.78
CA LYS A 101 14.82 1.13 -2.93
C LYS A 101 14.10 0.67 -1.65
N ASP A 102 14.65 1.01 -0.48
CA ASP A 102 14.08 0.62 0.81
C ASP A 102 12.82 1.42 1.10
N ILE A 103 12.85 2.75 0.91
CA ILE A 103 11.67 3.61 1.04
C ILE A 103 10.63 3.28 -0.03
N GLN A 104 11.05 3.01 -1.27
CA GLN A 104 10.15 2.53 -2.31
C GLN A 104 9.40 1.26 -1.84
N ASN A 105 10.10 0.27 -1.29
CA ASN A 105 9.49 -0.95 -0.76
C ASN A 105 8.58 -0.69 0.44
N GLU A 106 8.97 0.23 1.33
CA GLU A 106 8.16 0.63 2.47
C GLU A 106 6.84 1.24 2.00
N LEU A 107 6.88 2.18 1.04
CA LEU A 107 5.67 2.78 0.47
C LEU A 107 4.76 1.73 -0.18
N ILE A 108 5.32 0.78 -0.92
CA ILE A 108 4.56 -0.35 -1.50
C ILE A 108 3.90 -1.16 -0.38
N GLY A 109 4.63 -1.50 0.68
CA GLY A 109 4.13 -2.24 1.83
C GLY A 109 3.00 -1.51 2.55
N LEU A 110 3.15 -0.21 2.79
CA LEU A 110 2.13 0.63 3.43
C LEU A 110 0.85 0.68 2.59
N ILE A 111 0.96 0.90 1.27
CA ILE A 111 -0.19 0.92 0.36
C ILE A 111 -0.88 -0.45 0.34
N SER A 112 -0.12 -1.54 0.23
CA SER A 112 -0.64 -2.91 0.28
C SER A 112 -1.43 -3.16 1.57
N LYS A 113 -0.88 -2.75 2.72
CA LYS A 113 -1.55 -2.85 4.02
C LYS A 113 -2.84 -2.04 4.08
N GLU A 114 -2.89 -0.83 3.52
CA GLU A 114 -4.12 -0.03 3.45
C GLU A 114 -5.19 -0.69 2.57
N ILE A 115 -4.79 -1.27 1.43
CA ILE A 115 -5.69 -2.03 0.56
C ILE A 115 -6.25 -3.24 1.30
N GLN A 116 -5.41 -4.05 1.94
CA GLN A 116 -5.86 -5.20 2.74
C GLN A 116 -6.80 -4.77 3.87
N ARG A 117 -6.46 -3.72 4.63
CA ARG A 117 -7.36 -3.17 5.67
C ARG A 117 -8.70 -2.71 5.09
N ARG A 118 -8.74 -2.15 3.88
CA ARG A 118 -10.01 -1.79 3.22
C ARG A 118 -10.81 -3.02 2.85
N ILE A 119 -10.19 -4.06 2.28
CA ILE A 119 -10.85 -5.32 1.93
C ILE A 119 -11.46 -5.96 3.18
N LEU A 120 -10.69 -6.05 4.27
CA LEU A 120 -11.17 -6.64 5.53
C LEU A 120 -12.34 -5.87 6.15
N ARG A 121 -12.38 -4.54 6.02
CA ARG A 121 -13.53 -3.74 6.47
C ARG A 121 -14.78 -4.09 5.66
N LEU A 122 -14.67 -4.09 4.33
CA LEU A 122 -15.79 -4.44 3.45
C LEU A 122 -16.29 -5.87 3.71
N LEU A 123 -15.37 -6.81 3.95
CA LEU A 123 -15.72 -8.19 4.29
C LEU A 123 -16.50 -8.29 5.60
N LYS A 124 -16.08 -7.55 6.64
CA LYS A 124 -16.76 -7.50 7.94
C LYS A 124 -18.15 -6.87 7.83
N ASP A 125 -18.28 -5.81 7.03
CA ASP A 125 -19.57 -5.15 6.78
C ASP A 125 -20.54 -6.10 6.04
N ALA A 126 -20.03 -6.90 5.10
CA ALA A 126 -20.81 -7.93 4.39
C ALA A 126 -21.16 -9.14 5.28
N LYS A 127 -20.39 -9.37 6.36
CA LYS A 127 -20.42 -10.53 7.26
C LYS A 127 -20.11 -11.85 6.57
N TYR A 128 -20.90 -12.26 5.57
CA TYR A 128 -20.76 -13.54 4.90
C TYR A 128 -19.94 -13.43 3.61
N PHE A 129 -19.10 -14.44 3.38
CA PHE A 129 -18.21 -14.45 2.22
C PHE A 129 -17.94 -15.87 1.73
N SER A 130 -17.43 -15.97 0.51
CA SER A 130 -16.79 -17.17 -0.03
C SER A 130 -15.36 -16.83 -0.45
N ILE A 131 -14.51 -17.85 -0.53
CA ILE A 131 -13.14 -17.70 -1.05
C ILE A 131 -13.05 -18.33 -2.45
N ILE A 132 -12.29 -17.70 -3.33
CA ILE A 132 -11.88 -18.27 -4.62
C ILE A 132 -10.37 -18.39 -4.58
N LEU A 133 -9.89 -19.59 -4.88
CA LEU A 133 -8.51 -19.99 -4.76
C LEU A 133 -8.02 -20.54 -6.10
N ASP A 134 -6.82 -20.11 -6.49
CA ASP A 134 -6.14 -20.59 -7.69
C ASP A 134 -4.66 -20.82 -7.37
N CYS A 135 -4.12 -21.97 -7.74
CA CYS A 135 -2.74 -22.37 -7.44
C CYS A 135 -1.91 -22.38 -8.72
N THR A 136 -0.86 -21.55 -8.76
CA THR A 136 0.09 -21.51 -9.87
C THR A 136 1.52 -21.62 -9.33
N PRO A 137 2.39 -22.46 -9.92
CA PRO A 137 3.81 -22.51 -9.53
C PRO A 137 4.53 -21.22 -9.95
N ASP A 138 5.37 -20.69 -9.07
CA ASP A 138 6.22 -19.53 -9.37
C ASP A 138 7.54 -19.93 -10.06
N ILE A 139 8.38 -18.93 -10.36
CA ILE A 139 9.70 -19.13 -11.00
C ILE A 139 10.67 -19.97 -10.16
N THR A 140 10.40 -20.12 -8.85
CA THR A 140 11.18 -20.96 -7.93
C THR A 140 10.58 -22.35 -7.74
N LEU A 141 9.54 -22.68 -8.52
CA LEU A 141 8.79 -23.95 -8.45
C LEU A 141 8.03 -24.13 -7.12
N VAL A 142 7.79 -23.05 -6.38
CA VAL A 142 6.92 -23.06 -5.20
C VAL A 142 5.50 -22.74 -5.66
N GLU A 143 4.52 -23.51 -5.17
CA GLU A 143 3.11 -23.21 -5.46
C GLU A 143 2.69 -21.93 -4.74
N GLN A 144 2.08 -21.01 -5.50
CA GLN A 144 1.48 -19.80 -4.99
C GLN A 144 -0.04 -19.90 -5.12
N MET A 145 -0.74 -19.84 -4.00
CA MET A 145 -2.19 -19.82 -3.95
C MET A 145 -2.69 -18.37 -3.95
N THR A 146 -3.32 -17.96 -5.04
CA THR A 146 -4.06 -16.71 -5.15
C THR A 146 -5.30 -16.80 -4.28
N MET A 147 -5.50 -15.85 -3.35
CA MET A 147 -6.70 -15.79 -2.51
C MET A 147 -7.56 -14.57 -2.85
N VAL A 148 -8.82 -14.83 -3.23
CA VAL A 148 -9.83 -13.80 -3.52
C VAL A 148 -11.03 -13.98 -2.60
N PHE A 149 -11.43 -12.92 -1.92
CA PHE A 149 -12.71 -12.89 -1.21
C PHE A 149 -13.82 -12.48 -2.17
N ARG A 150 -14.93 -13.22 -2.14
CA ARG A 150 -16.17 -12.88 -2.83
C ARG A 150 -17.27 -12.69 -1.80
N PHE A 151 -17.91 -11.53 -1.80
CA PHE A 151 -18.99 -11.20 -0.85
C PHE A 151 -20.01 -10.25 -1.47
N VAL A 152 -21.15 -10.09 -0.82
CA VAL A 152 -22.22 -9.20 -1.25
C VAL A 152 -22.12 -7.89 -0.49
N SER A 153 -21.97 -6.79 -1.22
CA SER A 153 -21.93 -5.43 -0.71
C SER A 153 -23.28 -4.77 -0.93
N VAL A 154 -23.88 -4.27 0.15
CA VAL A 154 -25.18 -3.59 0.12
C VAL A 154 -24.95 -2.10 0.39
N LYS A 155 -25.16 -1.27 -0.63
CA LYS A 155 -25.07 0.19 -0.49
C LYS A 155 -26.47 0.75 -0.31
N GLN A 156 -26.68 1.53 0.74
CA GLN A 156 -27.90 2.31 0.84
C GLN A 156 -27.87 3.41 -0.22
N GLY A 157 -29.01 3.66 -0.88
CA GLY A 157 -29.10 4.74 -1.85
C GLY A 157 -29.02 6.11 -1.17
N ASP A 158 -28.73 7.15 -1.96
CA ASP A 158 -28.51 8.51 -1.47
C ASP A 158 -29.75 9.17 -0.82
N SER A 159 -30.92 8.51 -0.92
CA SER A 159 -32.18 8.92 -0.30
C SER A 159 -32.72 7.80 0.59
N PRO A 160 -33.38 8.12 1.73
CA PRO A 160 -34.09 7.13 2.55
C PRO A 160 -35.16 6.33 1.82
N THR A 161 -35.58 6.79 0.63
CA THR A 161 -36.59 6.15 -0.23
C THR A 161 -35.99 5.34 -1.38
N ALA A 162 -34.66 5.36 -1.55
CA ALA A 162 -34.00 4.63 -2.62
C ALA A 162 -33.78 3.17 -2.21
N ASN A 163 -34.06 2.24 -3.14
CA ASN A 163 -33.78 0.83 -2.92
C ASN A 163 -32.27 0.62 -2.71
N PRO A 164 -31.87 -0.29 -1.81
CA PRO A 164 -30.47 -0.62 -1.62
C PRO A 164 -29.89 -1.23 -2.90
N GLU A 165 -28.70 -0.78 -3.27
CA GLU A 165 -27.95 -1.30 -4.41
C GLU A 165 -27.11 -2.51 -3.95
N ILE A 166 -27.31 -3.66 -4.59
CA ILE A 166 -26.66 -4.91 -4.24
C ILE A 166 -25.57 -5.19 -5.28
N HIS A 167 -24.33 -5.29 -4.82
CA HIS A 167 -23.16 -5.58 -5.66
C HIS A 167 -22.47 -6.85 -5.19
N ILE A 168 -22.10 -7.71 -6.13
CA ILE A 168 -21.14 -8.80 -5.85
C ILE A 168 -19.74 -8.20 -5.99
N GLU A 169 -18.96 -8.25 -4.90
CA GLU A 169 -17.58 -7.78 -4.89
C GLU A 169 -16.62 -8.97 -4.82
N GLU A 170 -15.64 -8.98 -5.72
CA GLU A 170 -14.47 -9.85 -5.67
C GLU A 170 -13.24 -9.00 -5.36
N ARG A 171 -12.49 -9.40 -4.34
CA ARG A 171 -11.35 -8.65 -3.80
C ARG A 171 -10.16 -9.57 -3.60
N PHE A 172 -9.13 -9.36 -4.40
CA PHE A 172 -7.86 -10.05 -4.27
C PHE A 172 -7.15 -9.65 -2.98
N LEU A 173 -6.86 -10.64 -2.14
CA LEU A 173 -6.15 -10.44 -0.88
C LEU A 173 -4.63 -10.45 -1.07
N GLY A 174 -4.14 -11.43 -1.83
CA GLY A 174 -2.72 -11.70 -1.98
C GLY A 174 -2.44 -13.13 -2.47
N PHE A 175 -1.15 -13.40 -2.66
CA PHE A 175 -0.63 -14.74 -2.89
C PHE A 175 -0.18 -15.35 -1.57
N LEU A 176 -0.47 -16.63 -1.38
CA LEU A 176 -0.09 -17.42 -0.23
C LEU A 176 0.91 -18.48 -0.69
N PRO A 177 2.14 -18.49 -0.16
CA PRO A 177 3.09 -19.55 -0.48
C PRO A 177 2.58 -20.87 0.09
N VAL A 178 2.53 -21.90 -0.74
CA VAL A 178 2.11 -23.25 -0.37
C VAL A 178 3.31 -24.18 -0.56
N HIS A 179 3.79 -24.75 0.55
CA HIS A 179 4.87 -25.73 0.54
C HIS A 179 4.37 -27.17 0.45
N ASN A 180 3.10 -27.41 0.76
CA ASN A 180 2.45 -28.71 0.73
C ASN A 180 1.13 -28.62 -0.03
N SER A 181 1.11 -29.17 -1.25
CA SER A 181 -0.06 -29.13 -2.16
C SER A 181 -1.07 -30.26 -1.95
N SER A 182 -0.95 -31.00 -0.84
CA SER A 182 -2.01 -31.88 -0.36
C SER A 182 -3.23 -31.09 0.13
N GLY A 183 -4.40 -31.71 0.17
CA GLY A 183 -5.61 -31.05 0.68
C GLY A 183 -5.45 -30.54 2.12
N GLU A 184 -4.74 -31.29 2.96
CA GLU A 184 -4.42 -30.87 4.33
C GLU A 184 -3.56 -29.61 4.36
N GLY A 185 -2.47 -29.57 3.57
CA GLY A 185 -1.57 -28.41 3.53
C GLY A 185 -2.25 -27.13 3.00
N LEU A 186 -3.12 -27.29 2.00
CA LEU A 186 -3.93 -26.18 1.47
C LEU A 186 -4.94 -25.69 2.50
N THR A 187 -5.61 -26.60 3.22
CA THR A 187 -6.53 -26.27 4.30
C THR A 187 -5.81 -25.49 5.41
N GLU A 188 -4.64 -25.97 5.84
CA GLU A 188 -3.83 -25.32 6.87
C GLU A 188 -3.43 -23.90 6.45
N ALA A 189 -2.97 -23.72 5.20
CA ALA A 189 -2.63 -22.40 4.67
C ALA A 189 -3.82 -21.42 4.73
N ILE A 190 -5.02 -21.87 4.34
CA ILE A 190 -6.25 -21.06 4.40
C ILE A 190 -6.59 -20.70 5.85
N LEU A 191 -6.61 -21.68 6.75
CA LEU A 191 -6.94 -21.47 8.16
C LEU A 191 -5.97 -20.50 8.85
N ASN A 192 -4.67 -20.65 8.61
CA ASN A 192 -3.63 -19.77 9.15
C ASN A 192 -3.84 -18.32 8.70
N VAL A 193 -4.21 -18.10 7.44
CA VAL A 193 -4.46 -16.75 6.91
C VAL A 193 -5.74 -16.16 7.50
N LEU A 194 -6.82 -16.93 7.59
CA LEU A 194 -8.06 -16.47 8.21
C LEU A 194 -7.84 -16.10 9.69
N GLU A 195 -7.08 -16.92 10.43
CA GLU A 195 -6.73 -16.65 11.82
C GLU A 195 -5.85 -15.39 11.96
N MET A 196 -4.79 -15.27 11.16
CA MET A 196 -3.91 -14.10 11.13
C MET A 196 -4.69 -12.81 10.87
N LEU A 197 -5.66 -12.85 9.96
CA LEU A 197 -6.51 -11.71 9.60
C LEU A 197 -7.72 -11.52 10.52
N LYS A 198 -7.90 -12.43 11.50
CA LYS A 198 -9.03 -12.46 12.45
C LYS A 198 -10.38 -12.49 11.74
N ILE A 199 -10.49 -13.33 10.72
CA ILE A 199 -11.71 -13.56 9.95
C ILE A 199 -12.36 -14.85 10.48
N PRO A 200 -13.62 -14.80 10.97
CA PRO A 200 -14.28 -16.00 11.49
C PRO A 200 -14.57 -17.00 10.36
N LEU A 201 -14.06 -18.23 10.50
CA LEU A 201 -14.40 -19.33 9.60
C LEU A 201 -15.92 -19.60 9.56
N SER A 202 -16.61 -19.37 10.69
CA SER A 202 -18.07 -19.55 10.80
C SER A 202 -18.89 -18.66 9.86
N ASP A 203 -18.28 -17.59 9.35
CA ASP A 203 -18.90 -16.66 8.40
C ASP A 203 -18.64 -17.03 6.94
N MET A 204 -17.72 -17.96 6.68
CA MET A 204 -17.48 -18.49 5.34
C MET A 204 -18.65 -19.37 4.87
N ARG A 205 -19.11 -19.14 3.64
CA ARG A 205 -20.29 -19.81 3.03
C ARG A 205 -19.98 -20.59 1.77
N GLY A 206 -18.76 -20.51 1.26
CA GLY A 206 -18.36 -21.26 0.08
C GLY A 206 -16.86 -21.17 -0.18
N GLN A 207 -16.36 -22.15 -0.91
CA GLN A 207 -14.99 -22.24 -1.38
C GLN A 207 -15.04 -22.61 -2.87
N GLY A 208 -14.29 -21.90 -3.70
CA GLY A 208 -14.12 -22.18 -5.13
C GLY A 208 -12.65 -22.41 -5.43
N TYR A 209 -12.33 -23.46 -6.19
CA TYR A 209 -10.97 -23.86 -6.50
C TYR A 209 -10.82 -24.07 -8.00
N ASP A 210 -9.75 -23.55 -8.61
CA ASP A 210 -9.35 -23.90 -9.97
C ASP A 210 -8.41 -25.11 -9.93
N ASN A 211 -8.90 -26.26 -10.40
CA ASN A 211 -8.19 -27.54 -10.55
C ASN A 211 -7.70 -28.29 -9.28
N GLY A 212 -7.86 -29.61 -9.30
CA GLY A 212 -7.17 -30.54 -8.37
C GLY A 212 -8.03 -31.70 -7.86
N SER A 213 -7.59 -32.94 -8.09
CA SER A 213 -8.09 -34.14 -7.42
C SER A 213 -8.02 -34.03 -5.89
N ASN A 214 -7.03 -33.29 -5.39
CA ASN A 214 -6.80 -33.00 -3.96
C ASN A 214 -7.82 -32.03 -3.37
N MET A 215 -8.53 -31.24 -4.19
CA MET A 215 -9.59 -30.32 -3.72
C MET A 215 -10.95 -31.01 -3.63
N LYS A 216 -11.17 -32.07 -4.43
CA LYS A 216 -12.45 -32.80 -4.54
C LYS A 216 -12.49 -34.10 -3.72
N GLY A 217 -11.44 -34.40 -2.96
CA GLY A 217 -11.31 -35.66 -2.23
C GLY A 217 -12.37 -35.82 -1.14
N LYS A 218 -13.18 -36.88 -1.18
CA LYS A 218 -14.20 -37.15 -0.14
C LYS A 218 -13.63 -37.31 1.29
N HIS A 219 -12.37 -37.72 1.40
CA HIS A 219 -11.70 -38.02 2.67
C HIS A 219 -10.43 -37.20 2.92
N LEU A 220 -9.86 -36.58 1.88
CA LEU A 220 -8.58 -35.83 1.89
C LEU A 220 -8.68 -34.54 1.07
N GLY A 221 -9.91 -34.07 0.83
CA GLY A 221 -10.24 -32.82 0.14
C GLY A 221 -10.08 -31.59 1.04
N VAL A 222 -10.26 -30.41 0.45
CA VAL A 222 -10.20 -29.08 1.10
C VAL A 222 -11.62 -28.55 1.35
#